data_AF-A0A832GN82-F1
#
_entry.id   AF-A0A832GN82-F1
#
_cell.length_a   1.000
_cell.length_b   1.000
_cell.length_c   1.000
_cell.angle_alpha   90.00
_cell.angle_beta   90.00
_cell.angle_gamma   90.00
#
_symmetry.space_group_name_H-M   'P 1'
#
loop_
_entity.id
_entity.type
_entity.pdbx_description
1 polymer ?
#
loop_
_entity_poly.entity_id
_entity_poly.type
_entity_poly.pdbx_seq_one_letter_code
_entity_poly.pdbx_strand_id
1 'polypeptide(L)'
;MPDKRELLKLYLKAPDQALFLDIETEGLSKERNDITLIGIYKGRHYLPFIKDMNLEKVLAHLSTTPIWITFGGENFDIPFIKRAFEGRVYPRVHIDLYHFTRLVGLKGGLKKIEKALGLTRETEGMNGYDAVKLWKRWKEERDKASLRKLILYNREDVVNLKMILEYVIEKLLKGR
;
A
#
# COMPACT_ATOMS: atom_id res chain seq x y z
N MET A 1 22.45 3.71 -0.76
CA MET A 1 21.21 3.01 -0.37
C MET A 1 21.61 1.72 0.35
N PRO A 2 20.99 1.37 1.48
CA PRO A 2 21.24 0.10 2.13
C PRO A 2 21.04 -1.05 1.14
N ASP A 3 21.80 -2.13 1.33
CA ASP A 3 21.61 -3.35 0.53
C ASP A 3 20.16 -3.80 0.66
N LYS A 4 19.48 -4.05 -0.46
CA LYS A 4 18.10 -4.56 -0.46
C LYS A 4 17.97 -5.81 0.40
N ARG A 5 18.99 -6.68 0.45
CA ARG A 5 18.98 -7.85 1.34
C ARG A 5 19.05 -7.46 2.81
N GLU A 6 19.75 -6.38 3.16
CA GLU A 6 19.80 -5.86 4.52
C GLU A 6 18.43 -5.32 4.96
N LEU A 7 17.71 -4.62 4.07
CA LEU A 7 16.34 -4.17 4.33
C LEU A 7 15.39 -5.35 4.64
N LEU A 8 15.49 -6.45 3.88
CA LEU A 8 14.71 -7.66 4.16
C LEU A 8 15.10 -8.32 5.49
N LYS A 9 16.40 -8.33 5.83
CA LYS A 9 16.87 -8.81 7.14
C LYS A 9 16.37 -7.95 8.30
N LEU A 10 16.27 -6.63 8.12
CA LEU A 10 15.67 -5.73 9.11
C LEU A 10 14.20 -6.06 9.34
N TYR A 11 13.42 -6.23 8.28
CA TYR A 11 12.02 -6.68 8.39
C TYR A 11 11.92 -8.02 9.13
N LEU A 12 12.75 -9.01 8.78
CA LEU A 12 12.72 -10.34 9.42
C LEU A 12 13.06 -10.31 10.91
N LYS A 13 13.86 -9.33 11.37
CA LYS A 13 14.19 -9.17 12.80
C LYS A 13 13.05 -8.56 13.61
N ALA A 14 12.19 -7.75 13.00
CA ALA A 14 11.11 -7.03 13.67
C ALA A 14 9.87 -6.87 12.78
N PRO A 15 9.20 -7.98 12.39
CA PRO A 15 8.05 -7.94 11.48
C PRO A 15 6.83 -7.21 12.09
N ASP A 16 6.73 -7.16 13.41
CA ASP A 16 5.73 -6.42 14.18
C ASP A 16 5.92 -4.89 14.12
N GLN A 17 7.13 -4.44 13.78
CA GLN A 17 7.46 -3.04 13.54
C GLN A 17 7.25 -2.61 12.08
N ALA A 18 6.64 -3.47 11.27
CA ALA A 18 6.30 -3.18 9.89
C ALA A 18 4.80 -3.02 9.67
N LEU A 19 4.45 -2.21 8.67
CA LEU A 19 3.12 -2.14 8.09
C LEU A 19 3.20 -2.21 6.57
N PHE A 20 2.15 -2.75 5.96
CA PHE A 20 1.91 -2.67 4.53
C PHE A 20 0.91 -1.55 4.28
N LEU A 21 1.17 -0.76 3.24
CA LEU A 21 0.52 0.52 3.02
C LEU A 21 0.24 0.71 1.54
N ASP A 22 -0.95 1.23 1.26
CA ASP A 22 -1.40 1.66 -0.06
C ASP A 22 -2.41 2.81 0.12
N ILE A 23 -2.44 3.75 -0.83
CA ILE A 23 -3.36 4.89 -0.81
C ILE A 23 -4.27 4.92 -2.05
N GLU A 24 -5.47 5.47 -1.85
CA GLU A 24 -6.32 5.94 -2.93
C GLU A 24 -6.42 7.46 -2.89
N THR A 25 -6.60 8.06 -4.06
CA THR A 25 -6.58 9.51 -4.22
C THR A 25 -7.74 9.99 -5.11
N GLU A 26 -8.00 11.29 -5.10
CA GLU A 26 -8.99 11.90 -6.00
C GLU A 26 -8.49 11.97 -7.46
N GLY A 27 -7.21 11.65 -7.67
CA GLY A 27 -6.52 11.71 -8.95
C GLY A 27 -5.01 11.60 -8.77
N LEU A 28 -4.27 11.57 -9.88
CA LEU A 28 -2.85 11.21 -9.88
C LEU A 28 -1.91 12.34 -9.45
N SER A 29 -2.38 13.58 -9.37
CA SER A 29 -1.53 14.72 -9.07
C SER A 29 -1.57 15.06 -7.59
N LYS A 30 -0.49 14.80 -6.88
CA LYS A 30 -0.34 15.23 -5.48
C LYS A 30 -0.38 16.74 -5.29
N GLU A 31 -0.37 17.57 -6.33
CA GLU A 31 -0.52 19.03 -6.15
C GLU A 31 -1.99 19.45 -6.24
N ARG A 32 -2.84 18.62 -6.86
CA ARG A 32 -4.25 18.96 -7.19
C ARG A 32 -5.27 18.07 -6.51
N ASN A 33 -4.86 16.91 -6.02
CA ASN A 33 -5.74 15.86 -5.51
C ASN A 33 -5.34 15.46 -4.12
N ASP A 34 -6.31 15.16 -3.26
CA ASP A 34 -6.06 14.65 -1.92
C ASP A 34 -6.15 13.12 -1.86
N ILE A 35 -5.66 12.58 -0.73
CA ILE A 35 -5.86 11.20 -0.33
C ILE A 35 -7.31 11.00 0.08
N THR A 36 -7.94 9.93 -0.43
CA THR A 36 -9.32 9.55 -0.13
C THR A 36 -9.39 8.40 0.87
N LEU A 37 -8.42 7.48 0.78
CA LEU A 37 -8.29 6.31 1.63
C LEU A 37 -6.81 6.00 1.84
N ILE A 38 -6.44 5.64 3.06
CA ILE A 38 -5.18 4.96 3.37
C ILE A 38 -5.52 3.60 3.94
N GLY A 39 -5.03 2.55 3.29
CA GLY A 39 -5.07 1.19 3.81
C GLY A 39 -3.81 0.87 4.58
N ILE A 40 -3.97 0.34 5.78
CA ILE A 40 -2.85 -0.27 6.52
C ILE A 40 -3.17 -1.74 6.75
N TYR A 41 -2.22 -2.62 6.45
CA TYR A 41 -2.24 -4.00 6.93
C TYR A 41 -1.09 -4.24 7.90
N LYS A 42 -1.42 -4.58 9.15
CA LYS A 42 -0.45 -4.81 10.24
C LYS A 42 -0.99 -5.87 11.20
N GLY A 43 -0.14 -6.80 11.63
CA GLY A 43 -0.53 -7.80 12.64
C GLY A 43 -1.74 -8.66 12.25
N ARG A 44 -1.92 -8.94 10.95
CA ARG A 44 -3.09 -9.62 10.35
C ARG A 44 -4.40 -8.81 10.32
N HIS A 45 -4.36 -7.54 10.69
CA HIS A 45 -5.51 -6.65 10.65
C HIS A 45 -5.39 -5.65 9.50
N TYR A 46 -6.48 -5.50 8.75
CA TYR A 46 -6.66 -4.40 7.80
C TYR A 46 -7.35 -3.22 8.50
N LEU A 47 -6.79 -2.03 8.34
CA LEU A 47 -7.22 -0.78 8.97
C LEU A 47 -7.44 0.28 7.87
N PRO A 48 -8.70 0.57 7.49
CA PRO A 48 -9.01 1.63 6.53
C PRO A 48 -9.13 3.00 7.22
N PHE A 49 -8.47 4.01 6.66
CA PHE A 49 -8.56 5.40 7.09
C PHE A 49 -9.07 6.26 5.94
N ILE A 50 -10.29 6.76 6.07
CA ILE A 50 -11.07 7.36 4.98
C ILE A 50 -11.20 8.87 5.20
N LYS A 51 -10.99 9.66 4.14
CA LYS A 51 -11.19 11.11 4.13
C LYS A 51 -12.59 11.47 4.63
N ASP A 52 -12.68 12.52 5.44
CA ASP A 52 -13.92 13.00 6.09
C ASP A 52 -14.57 12.01 7.07
N MET A 53 -13.87 10.94 7.48
CA MET A 53 -14.39 9.96 8.46
C MET A 53 -13.42 9.69 9.59
N ASN A 54 -12.19 9.25 9.27
CA ASN A 54 -11.20 8.86 10.26
C ASN A 54 -9.75 8.96 9.75
N LEU A 55 -9.51 9.65 8.63
CA LEU A 55 -8.20 9.73 7.98
C LEU A 55 -7.09 10.19 8.93
N GLU A 56 -7.40 11.15 9.81
CA GLU A 56 -6.49 11.72 10.79
C GLU A 56 -5.94 10.68 11.79
N LYS A 57 -6.71 9.62 12.07
CA LYS A 57 -6.32 8.56 13.02
C LYS A 57 -5.16 7.72 12.50
N VAL A 58 -4.87 7.77 11.20
CA VAL A 58 -3.75 7.02 10.59
C VAL A 58 -2.40 7.43 11.18
N LEU A 59 -2.27 8.67 11.66
CA LEU A 59 -1.04 9.20 12.26
C LEU A 59 -0.57 8.35 13.44
N ALA A 60 -1.50 7.87 14.27
CA ALA A 60 -1.18 7.02 15.41
C ALA A 60 -0.51 5.69 15.00
N HIS A 61 -0.76 5.21 13.77
CA HIS A 61 -0.15 3.98 13.24
C HIS A 61 1.15 4.26 12.49
N LEU A 62 1.18 5.32 11.68
CA LEU A 62 2.33 5.72 10.88
C LEU A 62 3.49 6.20 11.77
N SER A 63 3.22 6.99 12.80
CA SER A 63 4.24 7.54 13.70
C SER A 63 4.91 6.48 14.58
N THR A 64 4.22 5.40 14.91
CA THR A 64 4.73 4.35 15.81
C THR A 64 5.30 3.14 15.08
N THR A 65 5.21 3.10 13.75
CA THR A 65 5.65 1.95 12.95
C THR A 65 6.78 2.37 12.02
N PRO A 66 8.04 2.01 12.32
CA PRO A 66 9.19 2.55 11.61
C PRO A 66 9.41 1.97 10.21
N ILE A 67 8.89 0.78 9.91
CA ILE A 67 9.08 0.10 8.62
C ILE A 67 7.79 0.18 7.81
N TRP A 68 7.80 0.89 6.68
CA TRP A 68 6.66 0.92 5.75
C TRP A 68 6.99 0.12 4.50
N ILE A 69 6.04 -0.70 4.06
CA ILE A 69 6.15 -1.54 2.88
C ILE A 69 5.05 -1.13 1.90
N THR A 70 5.42 -0.74 0.69
CA THR A 70 4.50 -0.26 -0.36
C THR A 70 4.81 -0.95 -1.69
N PHE A 71 4.04 -0.64 -2.74
CA PHE A 71 4.37 -1.01 -4.11
C PHE A 71 4.32 0.21 -5.05
N GLY A 72 5.49 0.68 -5.49
CA GLY A 72 5.63 1.91 -6.28
C GLY A 72 5.49 3.20 -5.45
N GLY A 73 5.36 3.07 -4.13
CA GLY A 73 5.05 4.18 -3.24
C GLY A 73 6.16 5.19 -3.04
N GLU A 74 7.41 4.90 -3.42
CA GLU A 74 8.50 5.87 -3.40
C GLU A 74 8.15 7.12 -4.22
N ASN A 75 7.47 6.93 -5.36
CA ASN A 75 7.12 8.00 -6.29
C ASN A 75 5.66 8.46 -6.21
N PHE A 76 4.84 7.81 -5.37
CA PHE A 76 3.41 8.09 -5.29
C PHE A 76 2.93 8.22 -3.84
N ASP A 77 2.76 7.11 -3.12
CA ASP A 77 2.21 7.05 -1.76
C ASP A 77 2.95 7.98 -0.78
N ILE A 78 4.27 7.86 -0.72
CA ILE A 78 5.10 8.59 0.23
C ILE A 78 5.02 10.12 -0.03
N PRO A 79 5.16 10.62 -1.27
CA PRO A 79 4.90 12.03 -1.58
C PRO A 79 3.51 12.54 -1.18
N PHE A 80 2.46 11.76 -1.43
CA PHE A 80 1.08 12.13 -1.07
C PHE A 80 0.91 12.22 0.45
N ILE A 81 1.38 11.21 1.20
CA ILE A 81 1.32 11.17 2.66
C ILE A 81 2.12 12.32 3.26
N LYS A 82 3.33 12.57 2.74
CA LYS A 82 4.16 13.70 3.20
C LYS A 82 3.42 15.02 3.03
N ARG A 83 2.73 15.25 1.91
CA ARG A 83 1.95 16.47 1.69
C ARG A 83 0.73 16.53 2.61
N ALA A 84 -0.06 15.46 2.65
CA ALA A 84 -1.31 15.39 3.41
C ALA A 84 -1.12 15.63 4.92
N PHE A 85 0.04 15.25 5.45
CA PHE A 85 0.39 15.42 6.87
C PHE A 85 1.52 16.41 7.09
N GLU A 86 1.78 17.33 6.16
CA GLU A 86 2.75 18.43 6.30
C GLU A 86 4.15 17.96 6.76
N GLY A 87 4.56 16.77 6.34
CA GLY A 87 5.85 16.16 6.70
C GLY A 87 5.95 15.63 8.14
N ARG A 88 4.85 15.58 8.91
CA ARG A 88 4.84 15.09 10.30
C ARG A 88 5.15 13.60 10.46
N VAL A 89 4.97 12.82 9.39
CA VAL A 89 5.20 11.37 9.39
C VAL A 89 6.00 10.93 8.17
N TYR A 90 6.94 10.01 8.39
CA TYR A 90 7.76 9.40 7.36
C TYR A 90 8.33 8.07 7.87
N PRO A 91 8.53 7.05 7.01
CA PRO A 91 9.14 5.79 7.44
C PRO A 91 10.62 5.98 7.79
N ARG A 92 11.07 5.37 8.88
CA ARG A 92 12.52 5.23 9.13
C ARG A 92 13.16 4.28 8.13
N VAL A 93 12.42 3.24 7.74
CA VAL A 93 12.82 2.25 6.73
C VAL A 93 11.67 2.09 5.75
N HIS A 94 11.96 2.25 4.46
CA HIS A 94 10.99 2.06 3.39
C HIS A 94 11.40 0.89 2.50
N ILE A 95 10.49 -0.06 2.33
CA ILE A 95 10.65 -1.21 1.44
C ILE A 95 9.62 -1.07 0.32
N ASP A 96 10.06 -0.55 -0.83
CA ASP A 96 9.21 -0.48 -2.01
C ASP A 96 9.32 -1.77 -2.84
N LEU A 97 8.30 -2.63 -2.75
CA LEU A 97 8.27 -3.94 -3.39
C LEU A 97 8.35 -3.89 -4.92
N TYR A 98 8.03 -2.76 -5.55
CA TYR A 98 8.23 -2.60 -6.99
C TYR A 98 9.68 -2.86 -7.40
N HIS A 99 10.64 -2.42 -6.58
CA HIS A 99 12.06 -2.60 -6.84
C HIS A 99 12.58 -3.99 -6.45
N PHE A 100 11.91 -4.66 -5.52
CA PHE A 100 12.30 -5.98 -5.01
C PHE A 100 11.78 -7.12 -5.88
N THR A 101 10.55 -7.02 -6.36
CA THR A 101 9.95 -8.01 -7.27
C THR A 101 10.77 -8.18 -8.54
N ARG A 102 11.35 -7.10 -9.06
CA ARG A 102 12.28 -7.12 -10.21
C ARG A 102 13.53 -7.98 -9.98
N LEU A 103 14.03 -8.07 -8.75
CA LEU A 103 15.21 -8.88 -8.41
C LEU A 103 14.92 -10.39 -8.50
N VAL A 104 13.65 -10.77 -8.38
CA VAL A 104 13.20 -12.17 -8.43
C VAL A 104 12.49 -12.49 -9.75
N GLY A 105 12.69 -11.65 -10.78
CA GLY A 105 12.17 -11.86 -12.13
C GLY A 105 10.71 -11.43 -12.34
N LEU A 106 10.04 -10.90 -11.33
CA LEU A 106 8.65 -10.42 -11.42
C LEU A 106 8.62 -8.96 -11.90
N LYS A 107 7.98 -8.71 -13.04
CA LYS A 107 7.93 -7.39 -13.71
C LYS A 107 6.50 -6.96 -14.04
N GLY A 108 6.18 -5.71 -13.76
CA GLY A 108 4.90 -5.07 -14.10
C GLY A 108 4.29 -4.36 -12.90
N GLY A 109 3.02 -3.97 -13.04
CA GLY A 109 2.22 -3.45 -11.93
C GLY A 109 1.79 -4.56 -10.96
N LEU A 110 1.34 -4.15 -9.77
CA LEU A 110 0.95 -5.03 -8.66
C LEU A 110 0.07 -6.21 -9.13
N LYS A 111 -1.03 -5.92 -9.83
CA LYS A 111 -2.00 -6.93 -10.30
C LYS A 111 -1.41 -7.97 -11.24
N LYS A 112 -0.48 -7.57 -12.10
CA LYS A 112 0.22 -8.50 -12.99
C LYS A 112 1.10 -9.46 -12.19
N ILE A 113 1.74 -8.95 -11.15
CA ILE A 113 2.60 -9.74 -10.25
C ILE A 113 1.76 -10.71 -9.42
N GLU A 114 0.66 -10.24 -8.85
CA GLU A 114 -0.29 -11.07 -8.11
C GLU A 114 -0.80 -12.24 -8.95
N LYS A 115 -1.23 -11.97 -10.18
CA LYS A 115 -1.66 -13.02 -11.12
C LYS A 115 -0.54 -14.01 -11.42
N ALA A 116 0.69 -13.54 -11.59
CA ALA A 116 1.85 -14.41 -11.80
C ALA A 116 2.18 -15.29 -10.57
N LEU A 117 1.75 -14.88 -9.38
CA LEU A 117 1.86 -15.64 -8.14
C LEU A 117 0.61 -16.48 -7.83
N GLY A 118 -0.40 -16.49 -8.71
CA GLY A 118 -1.65 -17.23 -8.50
C GLY A 118 -2.59 -16.60 -7.46
N LEU A 119 -2.39 -15.33 -7.11
CA LEU A 119 -3.28 -14.60 -6.22
C LEU A 119 -4.53 -14.16 -6.99
N THR A 120 -5.69 -14.29 -6.34
CA THR A 120 -6.99 -13.91 -6.90
C THR A 120 -7.55 -12.68 -6.19
N ARG A 121 -8.40 -11.93 -6.90
CA ARG A 121 -9.08 -10.74 -6.40
C ARG A 121 -10.58 -10.83 -6.63
N GLU A 122 -11.36 -10.36 -5.67
CA GLU A 122 -12.76 -10.01 -5.87
C GLU A 122 -12.89 -8.75 -6.73
N THR A 123 -11.89 -7.87 -6.71
CA THR A 123 -11.84 -6.64 -7.52
C THR A 123 -11.09 -6.79 -8.85
N GLU A 124 -11.01 -8.02 -9.37
CA GLU A 124 -10.36 -8.30 -10.65
C GLU A 124 -10.90 -7.39 -11.77
N GLY A 125 -9.99 -6.85 -12.59
CA GLY A 125 -10.33 -5.93 -13.67
C GLY A 125 -10.47 -4.46 -13.26
N MET A 126 -10.54 -4.12 -11.97
CA MET A 126 -10.48 -2.72 -11.53
C MET A 126 -9.09 -2.12 -11.80
N ASN A 127 -8.95 -0.80 -11.73
CA ASN A 127 -7.69 -0.06 -11.69
C ASN A 127 -7.85 1.25 -10.89
N GLY A 128 -6.77 2.03 -10.74
CA GLY A 128 -6.81 3.28 -9.97
C GLY A 128 -7.79 4.33 -10.52
N TYR A 129 -8.10 4.31 -11.82
CA TYR A 129 -9.13 5.19 -12.37
C TYR A 129 -10.55 4.78 -11.95
N ASP A 130 -10.79 3.47 -11.78
CA ASP A 130 -12.05 3.00 -11.21
C ASP A 130 -12.17 3.39 -9.73
N ALA A 131 -11.06 3.35 -8.97
CA ALA A 131 -11.03 3.80 -7.58
C ALA A 131 -11.44 5.29 -7.45
N VAL A 132 -10.92 6.16 -8.31
CA VAL A 132 -11.33 7.58 -8.40
C VAL A 132 -12.84 7.71 -8.67
N LYS A 133 -13.38 6.92 -9.60
CA LYS A 133 -14.83 6.93 -9.91
C LYS A 133 -15.69 6.49 -8.72
N LEU A 134 -15.26 5.45 -8.00
CA LEU A 134 -15.95 4.96 -6.81
C LEU A 134 -15.97 6.02 -5.71
N TRP A 135 -14.85 6.71 -5.49
CA TRP A 135 -14.80 7.82 -4.55
C TRP A 135 -15.75 8.96 -4.95
N LYS A 136 -15.76 9.33 -6.23
CA LYS A 136 -16.65 10.37 -6.76
C LYS A 136 -18.12 10.04 -6.50
N ARG A 137 -18.56 8.81 -6.81
CA ARG A 137 -19.93 8.33 -6.52
C ARG A 137 -20.26 8.38 -5.03
N TRP A 138 -19.32 7.95 -4.18
CA TRP A 138 -19.51 8.07 -2.73
C TRP A 138 -19.69 9.53 -2.29
N LYS A 139 -18.89 10.47 -2.83
CA LYS A 139 -18.95 11.88 -2.43
C LYS A 139 -20.21 12.59 -2.92
N GLU A 140 -20.64 12.32 -4.14
CA GLU A 140 -21.77 12.99 -4.79
C GLU A 140 -23.11 12.35 -4.40
N GLU A 141 -23.18 11.03 -4.37
CA GLU A 141 -24.44 10.28 -4.24
C GLU A 141 -24.58 9.57 -2.89
N ARG A 142 -23.52 9.59 -2.05
CA ARG A 142 -23.46 8.79 -0.81
C ARG A 142 -23.67 7.29 -1.06
N ASP A 143 -23.23 6.81 -2.22
CA ASP A 143 -23.31 5.40 -2.60
C ASP A 143 -22.38 4.53 -1.72
N LYS A 144 -22.98 3.88 -0.73
CA LYS A 144 -22.29 2.96 0.19
C LYS A 144 -21.72 1.73 -0.53
N ALA A 145 -22.28 1.30 -1.65
CA ALA A 145 -21.74 0.19 -2.41
C ALA A 145 -20.40 0.57 -3.06
N SER A 146 -20.32 1.78 -3.63
CA SER A 146 -19.06 2.31 -4.17
C SER A 146 -17.97 2.44 -3.10
N LEU A 147 -18.30 2.97 -1.92
CA LEU A 147 -17.34 3.05 -0.82
C LEU A 147 -16.86 1.67 -0.36
N ARG A 148 -17.77 0.70 -0.20
CA ARG A 148 -17.40 -0.68 0.18
C ARG A 148 -16.48 -1.31 -0.85
N LYS A 149 -16.74 -1.10 -2.14
CA LYS A 149 -15.91 -1.63 -3.23
C LYS A 149 -14.52 -0.97 -3.26
N LEU A 150 -14.43 0.33 -2.98
CA LEU A 150 -13.16 1.05 -2.85
C LEU A 150 -12.32 0.51 -1.67
N ILE A 151 -12.95 0.29 -0.52
CA ILE A 151 -12.29 -0.28 0.66
C ILE A 151 -11.82 -1.72 0.38
N LEU A 152 -12.64 -2.54 -0.29
CA LEU A 152 -12.27 -3.89 -0.69
C LEU A 152 -11.05 -3.89 -1.62
N TYR A 153 -11.06 -3.00 -2.62
CA TYR A 153 -9.97 -2.83 -3.58
C TYR A 153 -8.63 -2.55 -2.89
N ASN A 154 -8.59 -1.51 -2.05
CA ASN A 154 -7.40 -1.15 -1.29
C ASN A 154 -7.00 -2.19 -0.24
N ARG A 155 -7.98 -2.91 0.37
CA ARG A 155 -7.69 -4.03 1.26
C ARG A 155 -6.92 -5.14 0.54
N GLU A 156 -7.33 -5.49 -0.67
CA GLU A 156 -6.63 -6.49 -1.48
C GLU A 156 -5.22 -6.02 -1.81
N ASP A 157 -5.03 -4.74 -2.17
CA ASP A 157 -3.70 -4.18 -2.42
C ASP A 157 -2.75 -4.41 -1.23
N VAL A 158 -3.11 -3.97 -0.01
CA VAL A 158 -2.22 -4.07 1.16
C VAL A 158 -2.03 -5.49 1.70
N VAL A 159 -3.06 -6.34 1.64
CA VAL A 159 -2.95 -7.75 2.08
C VAL A 159 -2.02 -8.51 1.15
N ASN A 160 -2.13 -8.25 -0.16
CA ASN A 160 -1.32 -8.93 -1.16
C ASN A 160 0.15 -8.51 -1.12
N LEU A 161 0.47 -7.27 -0.70
CA LEU A 161 1.86 -6.86 -0.47
C LEU A 161 2.60 -7.78 0.50
N LYS A 162 1.92 -8.28 1.54
CA LYS A 162 2.53 -9.24 2.47
C LYS A 162 2.93 -10.54 1.77
N MET A 163 2.03 -11.10 0.97
CA MET A 163 2.29 -12.34 0.24
C MET A 163 3.43 -12.17 -0.76
N ILE A 164 3.48 -11.01 -1.44
CA ILE A 164 4.57 -10.68 -2.36
C ILE A 164 5.90 -10.52 -1.62
N LEU A 165 5.92 -9.85 -0.47
CA LEU A 165 7.14 -9.73 0.34
C LEU A 165 7.64 -11.10 0.80
N GLU A 166 6.74 -11.98 1.25
CA GLU A 166 7.10 -13.34 1.68
C GLU A 166 7.74 -14.13 0.53
N TYR A 167 7.17 -14.07 -0.68
CA TYR A 167 7.75 -14.68 -1.88
C TYR A 167 9.14 -14.11 -2.20
N VAL A 168 9.30 -12.77 -2.16
CA VAL A 168 10.57 -12.09 -2.40
C VAL A 168 11.65 -12.54 -1.41
N ILE A 169 11.30 -12.63 -0.13
CA ILE A 169 12.20 -13.10 0.93
C ILE A 169 12.64 -14.53 0.67
N GLU A 170 11.70 -15.41 0.32
CA GLU A 170 12.00 -16.80 0.00
C GLU A 170 13.02 -16.89 -1.14
N LYS A 171 12.79 -16.18 -2.24
CA LYS A 171 13.69 -16.21 -3.40
C LYS A 171 15.05 -15.55 -3.17
N LEU A 172 15.13 -14.47 -2.40
CA LEU A 172 16.39 -13.71 -2.24
C LEU A 172 17.25 -14.16 -1.06
N LEU A 173 16.65 -14.72 0.00
CA LEU A 173 17.35 -15.06 1.24
C LEU A 173 17.33 -16.55 1.58
N LYS A 174 16.33 -17.31 1.11
CA LYS A 174 16.18 -18.73 1.43
C LYS A 174 16.46 -19.66 0.24
N GLY A 175 16.42 -19.14 -0.98
CA GLY A 175 16.80 -19.86 -2.19
C GLY A 175 18.32 -20.11 -2.26
N ARG A 176 18.71 -21.34 -1.93
CA ARG A 176 19.81 -22.06 -2.60
C ARG A 176 19.18 -23.02 -3.59
#